data_AF-A0A953ZCJ3-F1
#
_entry.id   AF-A0A953ZCJ3-F1
#
_cell.length_a   1.000
_cell.length_b   1.000
_cell.length_c   1.000
_cell.angle_alpha   90.00
_cell.angle_beta   90.00
_cell.angle_gamma   90.00
#
_symmetry.space_group_name_H-M   'P 1'
#
loop_
_entity.id
_entity.type
_entity.pdbx_description
1 polymer ?
#
loop_
_entity_poly.entity_id
_entity_poly.type
_entity_poly.pdbx_seq_one_letter_code
_entity_poly.pdbx_strand_id
1 'polypeptide(L)'
;MVRRRIEIALIVLCAAAVSLLIFPSACRQVPEETLNNNAKANGEETRNASLDLATDAAAAWEQTPRTLERMRTSAGMFDRAFEYSDTQTYDNLWKAARSCAWLAEYGGDSVERERYTRDGLTYANTALKENSDGVEAIFYHGVLAG
;
A
#
# COMPACT_ATOMS: atom_id res chain seq x y z
N MET A 1 -58.40 11.12 -54.63
CA MET A 1 -58.94 9.91 -54.00
C MET A 1 -58.00 9.49 -52.87
N VAL A 2 -58.55 9.41 -51.65
CA VAL A 2 -58.14 8.52 -50.52
C VAL A 2 -56.82 8.80 -49.76
N ARG A 3 -56.98 9.39 -48.54
CA ARG A 3 -56.43 9.02 -47.19
C ARG A 3 -54.90 8.79 -47.05
N ARG A 4 -54.15 9.20 -46.03
CA ARG A 4 -54.29 9.55 -44.58
C ARG A 4 -52.90 10.12 -44.18
N ARG A 5 -52.76 11.28 -43.51
CA ARG A 5 -52.70 11.50 -42.05
C ARG A 5 -51.42 10.99 -41.32
N ILE A 6 -50.72 11.94 -40.66
CA ILE A 6 -49.89 11.84 -39.40
C ILE A 6 -48.45 11.31 -39.68
N GLU A 7 -47.30 11.82 -39.22
CA GLU A 7 -46.73 12.24 -37.90
C GLU A 7 -45.48 13.12 -38.13
N ILE A 8 -45.33 14.34 -37.60
CA ILE A 8 -44.60 14.74 -36.37
C ILE A 8 -43.56 13.73 -35.84
N ALA A 9 -42.26 14.05 -35.97
CA ALA A 9 -41.20 13.89 -34.94
C ALA A 9 -39.81 14.03 -35.64
N LEU A 10 -39.07 15.09 -35.40
CA LEU A 10 -38.09 15.21 -34.32
C LEU A 10 -36.93 14.20 -34.44
N ILE A 11 -35.86 14.57 -35.15
CA ILE A 11 -34.51 14.11 -34.78
C ILE A 11 -33.63 15.35 -34.63
N VAL A 12 -33.41 15.61 -33.35
CA VAL A 12 -32.61 16.65 -32.71
C VAL A 12 -31.20 16.09 -32.53
N LEU A 13 -30.19 16.96 -32.73
CA LEU A 13 -28.80 16.88 -32.25
C LEU A 13 -27.96 15.61 -32.53
N CYS A 14 -26.91 15.77 -33.34
CA CYS A 14 -25.60 15.17 -33.06
C CYS A 14 -24.51 16.21 -33.30
N ALA A 15 -24.38 17.15 -32.36
CA ALA A 15 -23.18 17.95 -32.17
C ALA A 15 -22.71 17.70 -30.74
N ALA A 16 -21.69 16.85 -30.58
CA ALA A 16 -20.91 16.80 -29.34
C ALA A 16 -19.55 16.14 -29.61
N ALA A 17 -18.55 17.02 -29.73
CA ALA A 17 -17.27 16.90 -29.06
C ALA A 17 -16.51 15.57 -29.22
N VAL A 18 -15.64 15.55 -30.23
CA VAL A 18 -14.35 14.85 -30.16
C VAL A 18 -13.52 15.54 -29.08
N SER A 19 -13.85 15.28 -27.81
CA SER A 19 -12.93 15.53 -26.70
C SER A 19 -12.04 14.31 -26.59
N LEU A 20 -11.05 14.28 -27.48
CA LEU A 20 -9.90 13.41 -27.39
C LEU A 20 -9.36 13.48 -25.96
N LEU A 21 -9.39 12.31 -25.34
CA LEU A 21 -8.83 11.94 -24.06
C LEU A 21 -7.35 12.31 -24.00
N ILE A 22 -7.06 13.56 -23.65
CA ILE A 22 -5.77 13.96 -23.11
C ILE A 22 -5.93 13.87 -21.60
N PHE A 23 -5.94 12.65 -21.08
CA PHE A 23 -5.52 12.45 -19.70
C PHE A 23 -4.03 12.84 -19.69
N PRO A 24 -3.61 13.86 -18.92
CA PRO A 24 -2.20 14.11 -18.78
C PRO A 24 -1.58 12.87 -18.14
N SER A 25 -0.57 12.32 -18.80
CA SER A 25 0.32 11.24 -18.33
C SER A 25 1.14 11.64 -17.10
N ALA A 26 0.56 12.40 -16.17
CA ALA A 26 1.18 12.92 -14.96
C ALA A 26 1.10 11.92 -13.78
N CYS A 27 0.43 10.78 -13.94
CA CYS A 27 0.40 9.70 -12.95
C CYS A 27 1.42 8.60 -13.28
N ARG A 28 2.70 8.94 -13.47
CA ARG A 28 3.71 7.89 -13.70
C ARG A 28 5.08 8.23 -13.12
N GLN A 29 5.13 8.32 -11.80
CA GLN A 29 6.20 7.69 -11.02
C GLN A 29 5.83 7.72 -9.54
N VAL A 30 4.98 6.77 -9.13
CA VAL A 30 5.09 6.25 -7.77
C VAL A 30 6.50 5.64 -7.72
N PRO A 31 7.37 6.04 -6.78
CA PRO A 31 8.64 5.35 -6.62
C PRO A 31 8.31 3.88 -6.38
N GLU A 32 8.66 3.00 -7.31
CA GLU A 32 8.69 1.54 -7.11
C GLU A 32 9.84 1.21 -6.16
N GLU A 33 9.93 1.94 -5.05
CA GLU A 33 10.85 1.64 -3.97
C GLU A 33 10.33 0.37 -3.31
N THR A 34 11.09 -0.70 -3.49
CA THR A 34 11.03 -1.88 -2.64
C THR A 34 12.18 -1.83 -1.66
N LEU A 35 12.16 -2.67 -0.63
CA LEU A 35 13.34 -2.84 0.21
C LEU A 35 14.54 -3.22 -0.67
N ASN A 36 15.68 -2.58 -0.40
CA ASN A 36 16.91 -2.83 -1.15
C ASN A 36 17.44 -4.23 -0.84
N ASN A 37 17.94 -4.91 -1.87
CA ASN A 37 18.47 -6.28 -1.78
C ASN A 37 19.77 -6.42 -0.96
N ASN A 38 20.20 -5.38 -0.25
CA ASN A 38 21.39 -5.37 0.61
C ASN A 38 21.13 -5.93 2.02
N ALA A 39 19.96 -6.53 2.23
CA ALA A 39 19.63 -7.21 3.47
C ALA A 39 20.69 -8.27 3.77
N LYS A 40 21.16 -8.31 5.02
CA LYS A 40 22.26 -9.18 5.43
C LYS A 40 21.77 -10.62 5.38
N ALA A 41 22.58 -11.50 4.78
CA ALA A 41 22.40 -12.93 4.94
C ALA A 41 22.66 -13.31 6.40
N ASN A 42 21.77 -14.12 6.97
CA ASN A 42 21.85 -14.50 8.37
C ASN A 42 22.89 -15.59 8.61
N GLY A 43 23.72 -15.43 9.65
CA GLY A 43 24.20 -16.58 10.43
C GLY A 43 23.04 -17.15 11.28
N GLU A 44 23.11 -18.43 11.66
CA GLU A 44 21.99 -19.13 12.31
C GLU A 44 21.44 -18.43 13.57
N GLU A 45 22.33 -17.90 14.42
CA GLU A 45 21.94 -17.16 15.63
C GLU A 45 21.25 -15.82 15.31
N THR A 46 21.75 -15.10 14.30
CA THR A 46 21.15 -13.83 13.84
C THR A 46 19.81 -14.05 13.15
N ARG A 47 19.62 -15.19 12.48
CA ARG A 47 18.35 -15.58 11.87
C ARG A 47 17.25 -15.63 12.91
N ASN A 48 17.46 -16.40 13.99
CA ASN A 48 16.43 -16.59 15.02
C ASN A 48 16.05 -15.24 15.65
N ALA A 49 17.03 -14.42 16.02
CA ALA A 49 16.77 -13.08 16.56
C ALA A 49 15.98 -12.18 15.59
N SER A 50 16.26 -12.24 14.28
CA SER A 50 15.53 -11.46 13.28
C SER A 50 14.08 -11.94 13.08
N LEU A 51 13.84 -13.25 13.19
CA LEU A 51 12.50 -13.84 13.12
C LEU A 51 11.69 -13.53 14.39
N ASP A 52 12.34 -13.54 15.55
CA ASP A 52 11.73 -13.13 16.82
C ASP A 52 11.29 -11.67 16.76
N LEU A 53 12.11 -10.78 16.18
CA LEU A 53 11.72 -9.37 15.96
C LEU A 53 10.46 -9.23 15.10
N ALA A 54 10.37 -9.96 13.98
CA ALA A 54 9.16 -9.91 13.14
C ALA A 54 7.92 -10.48 13.87
N THR A 55 8.11 -11.51 14.68
CA THR A 55 7.06 -12.12 15.50
C THR A 55 6.56 -11.15 16.57
N ASP A 56 7.48 -10.52 17.30
CA ASP A 56 7.18 -9.52 18.33
C ASP A 56 6.52 -8.27 17.71
N ALA A 57 6.94 -7.87 16.51
CA ALA A 57 6.34 -6.78 15.76
C ALA A 57 4.85 -7.05 15.47
N ALA A 58 4.53 -8.26 15.02
CA ALA A 58 3.16 -8.69 14.79
C ALA A 58 2.37 -8.78 16.11
N ALA A 59 2.98 -9.32 17.17
CA ALA A 59 2.34 -9.40 18.48
C ALA A 59 2.01 -8.01 19.06
N ALA A 60 2.88 -7.01 18.86
CA ALA A 60 2.62 -5.62 19.28
C ALA A 60 1.37 -5.02 18.59
N TRP A 61 1.09 -5.40 17.35
CA TRP A 61 -0.11 -4.97 16.63
C TRP A 61 -1.41 -5.54 17.21
N GLU A 62 -1.39 -6.81 17.63
CA GLU A 62 -2.56 -7.55 18.12
C GLU A 62 -2.96 -7.14 19.54
N GLN A 63 -2.13 -6.37 20.25
CA GLN A 63 -2.44 -5.91 21.60
C GLN A 63 -3.56 -4.85 21.62
N THR A 64 -4.56 -5.09 22.49
CA THR A 64 -5.64 -4.15 22.81
C THR A 64 -5.41 -3.47 24.17
N PRO A 65 -5.72 -2.17 24.33
CA PRO A 65 -6.06 -1.20 23.29
C PRO A 65 -4.88 -0.92 22.35
N ARG A 66 -5.17 -0.55 21.10
CA ARG A 66 -4.14 -0.11 20.15
C ARG A 66 -3.72 1.32 20.48
N THR A 67 -2.45 1.51 20.86
CA THR A 67 -1.88 2.82 21.25
C THR A 67 -0.77 3.23 20.28
N LEU A 68 -0.48 4.54 20.23
CA LEU A 68 0.61 5.08 19.40
C LEU A 68 1.95 4.42 19.69
N GLU A 69 2.28 4.25 20.98
CA GLU A 69 3.52 3.60 21.42
C GLU A 69 3.63 2.17 20.88
N ARG A 70 2.56 1.37 20.99
CA ARG A 70 2.55 -0.01 20.49
C ARG A 70 2.71 -0.08 18.98
N MET A 71 2.10 0.84 18.24
CA MET A 71 2.22 0.85 16.78
C MET A 71 3.61 1.29 16.34
N ARG A 72 4.23 2.27 17.01
CA ARG A 72 5.62 2.64 16.79
C ARG A 72 6.57 1.47 17.09
N THR A 73 6.32 0.73 18.17
CA THR A 73 7.06 -0.50 18.49
C THR A 73 6.91 -1.54 17.39
N SER A 74 5.69 -1.80 16.92
CA SER A 74 5.42 -2.73 15.82
C SER A 74 6.18 -2.34 14.54
N ALA A 75 6.03 -1.09 14.09
CA ALA A 75 6.72 -0.60 12.89
C ALA A 75 8.25 -0.66 13.03
N GLY A 76 8.80 -0.23 14.17
CA GLY A 76 10.23 -0.23 14.41
C GLY A 76 10.85 -1.63 14.55
N MET A 77 10.09 -2.62 15.06
CA MET A 77 10.54 -4.01 15.09
C MET A 77 10.55 -4.63 13.69
N PHE A 78 9.56 -4.34 12.85
CA PHE A 78 9.59 -4.76 11.44
C PHE A 78 10.75 -4.15 10.67
N ASP A 79 10.99 -2.84 10.81
CA ASP A 79 12.12 -2.15 10.16
C ASP A 79 13.46 -2.83 10.49
N ARG A 80 13.69 -3.12 11.78
CA ARG A 80 14.88 -3.85 12.24
C ARG A 80 14.93 -5.29 11.75
N ALA A 81 13.79 -5.98 11.70
CA ALA A 81 13.72 -7.35 11.18
C ALA A 81 14.12 -7.38 9.70
N PHE A 82 13.68 -6.41 8.92
CA PHE A 82 13.92 -6.33 7.48
C PHE A 82 15.34 -5.91 7.10
N GLU A 83 16.23 -5.61 8.06
CA GLU A 83 17.68 -5.62 7.80
C GLU A 83 18.18 -6.99 7.31
N TYR A 84 17.39 -8.05 7.48
CA TYR A 84 17.71 -9.44 7.16
C TYR A 84 16.71 -10.00 6.15
N SER A 85 17.18 -10.66 5.09
CA SER A 85 16.32 -11.08 3.99
C SER A 85 15.32 -12.17 4.37
N ASP A 86 15.70 -13.08 5.28
CA ASP A 86 14.84 -14.19 5.71
C ASP A 86 13.53 -13.72 6.38
N THR A 87 13.46 -12.47 6.86
CA THR A 87 12.27 -11.92 7.50
C THR A 87 11.35 -11.20 6.52
N GLN A 88 11.81 -10.87 5.32
CA GLN A 88 11.07 -10.14 4.28
C GLN A 88 10.08 -11.05 3.55
N THR A 89 9.30 -11.83 4.31
CA THR A 89 8.23 -12.66 3.77
C THR A 89 7.03 -11.80 3.41
N TYR A 90 6.23 -12.22 2.42
CA TYR A 90 4.96 -11.56 2.09
C TYR A 90 4.16 -11.18 3.34
N ASP A 91 4.05 -12.14 4.27
CA ASP A 91 3.24 -12.03 5.47
C ASP A 91 3.73 -10.96 6.45
N ASN A 92 5.05 -10.84 6.61
CA ASN A 92 5.62 -9.80 7.45
C ASN A 92 5.53 -8.43 6.77
N LEU A 93 5.75 -8.37 5.46
CA LEU A 93 5.76 -7.14 4.69
C LEU A 93 4.39 -6.45 4.70
N TRP A 94 3.28 -7.17 4.44
CA TRP A 94 1.96 -6.54 4.51
C TRP A 94 1.58 -6.15 5.94
N LYS A 95 2.03 -6.90 6.96
CA LYS A 95 1.83 -6.54 8.38
C LYS A 95 2.59 -5.28 8.77
N ALA A 96 3.79 -5.08 8.24
CA ALA A 96 4.54 -3.85 8.42
C ALA A 96 3.85 -2.66 7.74
N ALA A 97 3.38 -2.83 6.49
CA ALA A 97 2.60 -1.83 5.78
C ALA A 97 1.33 -1.43 6.57
N ARG A 98 0.66 -2.40 7.19
CA ARG A 98 -0.49 -2.17 8.08
C ARG A 98 -0.15 -1.31 9.29
N SER A 99 0.96 -1.58 9.97
CA SER A 99 1.44 -0.77 11.10
C SER A 99 1.75 0.67 10.67
N CYS A 100 2.40 0.84 9.52
CA CYS A 100 2.67 2.13 8.91
C CYS A 100 1.39 2.88 8.52
N ALA A 101 0.40 2.22 7.90
CA ALA A 101 -0.88 2.83 7.53
C ALA A 101 -1.63 3.38 8.75
N TRP A 102 -1.63 2.63 9.86
CA TRP A 102 -2.22 3.10 11.10
C TRP A 102 -1.48 4.34 11.63
N LEU A 103 -0.15 4.33 11.61
CA LEU A 103 0.63 5.49 12.06
C LEU A 103 0.57 6.67 11.09
N ALA A 104 0.39 6.47 9.79
CA ALA A 104 0.16 7.56 8.86
C ALA A 104 -1.15 8.29 9.19
N GLU A 105 -2.18 7.54 9.57
CA GLU A 105 -3.48 8.11 9.90
C GLU A 105 -3.52 8.75 11.30
N TYR A 106 -2.95 8.07 12.30
CA TYR A 106 -3.09 8.44 13.71
C TYR A 106 -1.80 8.94 14.39
N GLY A 107 -0.64 8.81 13.73
CA GLY A 107 0.71 8.87 14.31
C GLY A 107 1.18 10.22 14.84
N GLY A 108 0.63 11.34 14.36
CA GLY A 108 1.06 12.66 14.80
C GLY A 108 1.05 13.71 13.68
N ASP A 109 2.13 14.48 13.61
CA ASP A 109 2.30 15.60 12.68
C ASP A 109 2.47 15.16 11.22
N SER A 110 2.51 16.15 10.30
CA SER A 110 2.62 15.91 8.86
C SER A 110 3.91 15.18 8.47
N VAL A 111 5.00 15.38 9.19
CA VAL A 111 6.30 14.75 8.89
C VAL A 111 6.26 13.27 9.24
N GLU A 112 5.70 12.92 10.40
CA GLU A 112 5.53 11.53 10.81
C GLU A 112 4.55 10.80 9.87
N ARG A 113 3.46 11.47 9.45
CA ARG A 113 2.52 10.96 8.45
C ARG A 113 3.23 10.63 7.12
N GLU A 114 3.99 11.57 6.58
CA GLU A 114 4.71 11.38 5.30
C GLU A 114 5.74 10.25 5.38
N ARG A 115 6.48 10.16 6.48
CA ARG A 115 7.46 9.08 6.70
C ARG A 115 6.78 7.72 6.66
N TYR A 116 5.75 7.50 7.49
CA TYR A 116 5.10 6.19 7.53
C TYR A 116 4.31 5.89 6.26
N THR A 117 3.81 6.90 5.56
CA THR A 117 3.20 6.71 4.24
C THR A 117 4.22 6.12 3.27
N ARG A 118 5.41 6.71 3.20
CA ARG A 118 6.51 6.23 2.35
C ARG A 118 6.97 4.83 2.75
N ASP A 119 7.29 4.62 4.02
CA ASP A 119 7.80 3.33 4.51
C ASP A 119 6.76 2.22 4.27
N GLY A 120 5.49 2.51 4.54
CA GLY A 120 4.39 1.57 4.31
C GLY A 120 4.23 1.21 2.82
N LEU A 121 4.35 2.19 1.92
CA LEU A 121 4.30 1.94 0.47
C LEU A 121 5.47 1.04 0.05
N THR A 122 6.66 1.28 0.58
CA THR A 122 7.83 0.44 0.31
C THR A 122 7.58 -1.01 0.74
N TYR A 123 7.01 -1.23 1.92
CA TYR A 123 6.67 -2.57 2.40
C TYR A 123 5.58 -3.23 1.56
N ALA A 124 4.50 -2.51 1.23
CA ALA A 124 3.42 -3.04 0.41
C ALA A 124 3.90 -3.41 -1.01
N ASN A 125 4.72 -2.56 -1.63
CA ASN A 125 5.31 -2.83 -2.94
C ASN A 125 6.24 -4.05 -2.90
N THR A 126 7.03 -4.18 -1.84
CA THR A 126 7.89 -5.36 -1.66
C THR A 126 7.05 -6.63 -1.48
N ALA A 127 5.95 -6.56 -0.72
CA ALA A 127 5.03 -7.70 -0.59
C ALA A 127 4.41 -8.10 -1.93
N LEU A 128 4.00 -7.13 -2.75
CA LEU A 128 3.44 -7.39 -4.09
C LEU A 128 4.46 -7.98 -5.06
N LYS A 129 5.74 -7.68 -4.88
CA LYS A 129 6.82 -8.30 -5.64
C LYS A 129 7.00 -9.78 -5.27
N GLU A 130 6.86 -10.11 -3.98
CA GLU A 130 6.90 -11.50 -3.49
C GLU A 130 5.63 -12.29 -3.86
N ASN A 131 4.48 -11.64 -3.84
CA ASN A 131 3.20 -12.24 -4.22
C ASN A 131 2.26 -11.16 -4.80
N SER A 132 2.16 -11.12 -6.14
CA SER A 132 1.41 -10.09 -6.88
C SER A 132 -0.10 -10.12 -6.64
N ASP A 133 -0.65 -11.27 -6.27
CA ASP A 133 -2.09 -11.48 -6.07
C ASP A 133 -2.47 -11.35 -4.59
N GLY A 134 -1.51 -10.95 -3.75
CA GLY A 134 -1.66 -10.78 -2.31
C GLY A 134 -2.63 -9.66 -1.94
N VAL A 135 -3.84 -10.02 -1.56
CA VAL A 135 -4.96 -9.08 -1.34
C VAL A 135 -4.64 -8.08 -0.22
N GLU A 136 -3.99 -8.49 0.86
CA GLU A 136 -3.63 -7.60 1.97
C GLU A 136 -2.65 -6.53 1.53
N ALA A 137 -1.64 -6.91 0.74
CA ALA A 137 -0.66 -5.96 0.21
C ALA A 137 -1.30 -4.97 -0.78
N ILE A 138 -2.21 -5.44 -1.65
CA ILE A 138 -2.99 -4.57 -2.56
C ILE A 138 -3.81 -3.57 -1.74
N PHE A 139 -4.49 -4.04 -0.70
CA PHE A 139 -5.32 -3.21 0.16
C PHE A 139 -4.49 -2.11 0.84
N TYR A 140 -3.37 -2.46 1.49
CA TYR A 140 -2.56 -1.47 2.19
C TYR A 140 -1.79 -0.55 1.24
N HIS A 141 -1.39 -1.02 0.06
CA HIS A 141 -0.89 -0.14 -1.01
C HIS A 141 -1.94 0.94 -1.34
N GLY A 142 -3.19 0.53 -1.59
CA GLY A 142 -4.28 1.47 -1.89
C GLY A 142 -4.54 2.48 -0.77
N VAL A 143 -4.59 2.03 0.49
CA VAL A 143 -4.79 2.91 1.66
C VAL A 143 -3.68 3.95 1.78
N LEU A 144 -2.44 3.58 1.50
CA LEU A 144 -1.27 4.47 1.64
C LEU A 144 -1.04 5.37 0.43
N ALA A 145 -1.49 4.96 -0.76
CA ALA A 145 -1.33 5.74 -1.99
C ALA A 145 -2.28 6.94 -2.09
N GLY A 146 -3.37 6.95 -1.31
CA GLY A 146 -4.35 8.04 -1.25
C GLY A 146 -5.55 7.83 -2.15
#